data_AF-A0A7V9CQ37-F1
#
_entry.id   AF-A0A7V9CQ37-F1
#
_cell.length_a   1.000
_cell.length_b   1.000
_cell.length_c   1.000
_cell.angle_alpha   90.00
_cell.angle_beta   90.00
_cell.angle_gamma   90.00
#
_symmetry.space_group_name_H-M   'P 1'
#
loop_
_entity.id
_entity.type
_entity.pdbx_description
1 polymer ?
#
loop_
_entity_poly.entity_id
_entity_poly.type
_entity_poly.pdbx_seq_one_letter_code
_entity_poly.pdbx_strand_id
1 'polypeptide(L)'
;WRELVRRLLATTGLPAVVDADGLDGLEPVERDAPTVLTPHAGELGRLLDEGSDWVSAHRLAAARRCARMFDAVCVLKGADTIVAGPDGRVLVCAHGPPGLATAGTGDVLTGVTAAFLAKGMPALEAAAAAATACGVAASLAPQQAGLVASDVISLLPRALA
;
A
#
# COMPACT_ATOMS: atom_id res chain seq x y z
N TRP A 1 -8.69 5.74 17.82
CA TRP A 1 -8.47 4.79 16.70
C TRP A 1 -7.15 4.04 16.88
N ARG A 2 -6.04 4.68 17.27
CA ARG A 2 -4.74 4.00 17.55
C ARG A 2 -4.84 2.73 18.39
N GLU A 3 -5.45 2.82 19.58
CA GLU A 3 -5.66 1.67 20.48
C GLU A 3 -6.52 0.58 19.83
N LEU A 4 -7.53 0.96 19.05
CA LEU A 4 -8.38 0.01 18.33
C LEU A 4 -7.58 -0.75 17.26
N VAL A 5 -6.78 -0.05 16.44
CA VAL A 5 -5.96 -0.68 15.40
C VAL A 5 -4.95 -1.64 16.03
N ARG A 6 -4.24 -1.20 17.07
CA ARG A 6 -3.28 -2.04 17.80
C ARG A 6 -3.96 -3.29 18.34
N ARG A 7 -5.10 -3.13 19.02
CA ARG A 7 -5.85 -4.25 19.58
C ARG A 7 -6.33 -5.21 18.49
N LEU A 8 -6.87 -4.70 17.39
CA LEU A 8 -7.33 -5.54 16.27
C LEU A 8 -6.18 -6.35 15.68
N LEU A 9 -5.03 -5.74 15.40
CA LEU A 9 -3.84 -6.43 14.90
C LEU A 9 -3.34 -7.48 15.90
N ALA A 10 -3.28 -7.15 17.18
CA ALA A 10 -2.79 -8.06 18.21
C ALA A 10 -3.68 -9.29 18.44
N THR A 11 -5.00 -9.16 18.23
CA THR A 11 -5.95 -10.24 18.53
C THR A 11 -6.43 -11.03 17.31
N THR A 12 -6.34 -10.46 16.10
CA THR A 12 -6.79 -11.17 14.89
C THR A 12 -5.71 -12.12 14.38
N GLY A 13 -6.11 -13.33 13.99
CA GLY A 13 -5.25 -14.28 13.27
C GLY A 13 -5.32 -14.11 11.74
N LEU A 14 -6.03 -13.10 11.25
CA LEU A 14 -6.25 -12.86 9.83
C LEU A 14 -5.21 -11.91 9.23
N PRO A 15 -4.95 -12.02 7.90
CA PRO A 15 -4.19 -11.01 7.19
C PRO A 15 -4.81 -9.61 7.36
N ALA A 16 -3.96 -8.58 7.42
CA ALA A 16 -4.39 -7.20 7.60
C ALA A 16 -3.78 -6.26 6.56
N VAL A 17 -4.55 -5.25 6.16
CA VAL A 17 -4.06 -4.08 5.44
C VAL A 17 -4.35 -2.85 6.30
N VAL A 18 -3.33 -2.03 6.55
CA VAL A 18 -3.44 -0.80 7.34
C VAL A 18 -3.09 0.39 6.44
N ASP A 19 -4.04 1.33 6.34
CA ASP A 19 -3.93 2.50 5.47
C ASP A 19 -4.39 3.76 6.22
N ALA A 20 -4.03 4.92 5.66
CA ALA A 20 -4.49 6.24 6.12
C ALA A 20 -4.33 6.44 7.65
N ASP A 21 -5.40 6.85 8.32
CA ASP A 21 -5.42 7.09 9.78
C ASP A 21 -5.12 5.83 10.62
N GLY A 22 -5.18 4.64 10.02
CA GLY A 22 -4.74 3.41 10.67
C GLY A 22 -3.23 3.35 10.89
N LEU A 23 -2.45 4.09 10.09
CA LEU A 23 -0.99 4.21 10.19
C LEU A 23 -0.56 5.25 11.22
N ASP A 24 -1.43 6.20 11.57
CA ASP A 24 -1.08 7.29 12.48
C ASP A 24 -0.71 6.78 13.88
N GLY A 25 0.58 6.89 14.23
CA GLY A 25 1.12 6.41 15.49
C GLY A 25 1.04 4.90 15.67
N LEU A 26 1.01 4.15 14.56
CA LEU A 26 1.13 2.70 14.59
C LEU A 26 2.49 2.30 15.15
N GLU A 27 2.49 1.43 16.15
CA GLU A 27 3.69 0.79 16.67
C GLU A 27 3.76 -0.67 16.15
N PRO A 28 4.96 -1.26 16.04
CA PRO A 28 5.10 -2.67 15.71
C PRO A 28 4.31 -3.57 16.67
N VAL A 29 3.63 -4.57 16.10
CA VAL A 29 2.85 -5.58 16.83
C VAL A 29 3.36 -6.95 16.40
N GLU A 30 3.81 -7.76 17.35
CA GLU A 30 4.21 -9.14 17.09
C GLU A 30 3.00 -9.98 16.70
N ARG A 31 3.02 -10.53 15.49
CA ARG A 31 1.97 -11.43 14.96
C ARG A 31 2.48 -12.24 13.77
N ASP A 32 2.02 -13.47 13.63
CA ASP A 32 2.37 -14.34 12.50
C ASP A 32 1.54 -14.05 11.23
N ALA A 33 0.38 -13.42 11.40
CA ALA A 33 -0.53 -13.18 10.29
C ALA A 33 0.00 -12.05 9.37
N PRO A 34 -0.04 -12.22 8.03
CA PRO A 34 0.53 -11.24 7.12
C PRO A 34 -0.06 -9.85 7.29
N THR A 35 0.79 -8.83 7.32
CA THR A 35 0.38 -7.42 7.44
C THR A 35 0.95 -6.61 6.28
N VAL A 36 0.11 -5.78 5.67
CA VAL A 36 0.49 -4.82 4.62
C VAL A 36 0.21 -3.40 5.11
N LEU A 37 1.19 -2.52 5.01
CA LEU A 37 1.07 -1.10 5.30
C LEU A 37 1.12 -0.33 3.98
N THR A 38 0.22 0.64 3.76
CA THR A 38 0.11 1.36 2.47
C THR A 38 0.41 2.87 2.57
N PRO A 39 1.53 3.31 3.17
CA PRO A 39 1.77 4.73 3.38
C PRO A 39 2.09 5.48 2.09
N HIS A 40 1.67 6.75 2.00
CA HIS A 40 2.33 7.74 1.17
C HIS A 40 3.57 8.33 1.89
N ALA A 41 4.36 9.19 1.22
CA ALA A 41 5.62 9.71 1.79
C ALA A 41 5.43 10.42 3.14
N GLY A 42 4.41 11.26 3.29
CA GLY A 42 4.07 11.89 4.58
C GLY A 42 3.71 10.93 5.71
N GLU A 43 2.88 9.90 5.46
CA GLU A 43 2.53 8.88 6.45
C GLU A 43 3.78 8.08 6.86
N LEU A 44 4.60 7.68 5.89
CA LEU A 44 5.83 6.94 6.15
C LEU A 44 6.85 7.77 6.94
N GLY A 45 6.94 9.07 6.67
CA GLY A 45 7.79 9.98 7.44
C GLY A 45 7.43 9.95 8.93
N ARG A 46 6.13 10.08 9.25
CA ARG A 46 5.66 9.99 10.64
C ARG A 46 5.96 8.64 11.29
N LEU A 47 5.81 7.53 10.55
CA LEU A 47 6.12 6.17 11.05
C LEU A 47 7.60 5.98 11.36
N LEU A 48 8.49 6.63 10.61
CA LEU A 48 9.94 6.47 10.72
C LEU A 48 10.62 7.56 11.56
N ASP A 49 9.84 8.52 12.07
CA ASP A 49 10.33 9.75 12.70
C ASP A 49 11.25 10.56 11.77
N GLU A 50 10.84 10.70 10.51
CA GLU A 50 11.55 11.40 9.43
C GLU A 50 10.62 12.40 8.71
N GLY A 51 11.21 13.34 7.96
CA GLY A 51 10.45 14.24 7.09
C GLY A 51 9.97 13.56 5.80
N SER A 52 8.82 14.02 5.25
CA SER A 52 8.32 13.55 3.94
C SER A 52 9.33 13.77 2.80
N ASP A 53 10.12 14.83 2.89
CA ASP A 53 11.15 15.16 1.89
C ASP A 53 12.29 14.15 1.93
N TRP A 54 12.70 13.72 3.13
CA TRP A 54 13.68 12.66 3.29
C TRP A 54 13.17 11.34 2.71
N VAL A 55 11.92 10.96 3.01
CA VAL A 55 11.30 9.76 2.44
C VAL A 55 11.23 9.83 0.91
N SER A 56 10.90 11.00 0.37
CA SER A 56 10.81 11.22 -1.08
C SER A 56 12.17 11.12 -1.76
N ALA A 57 13.24 11.57 -1.10
CA ALA A 57 14.61 11.44 -1.59
C ALA A 57 15.18 10.01 -1.42
N HIS A 58 14.68 9.24 -0.45
CA HIS A 58 15.22 7.92 -0.07
C HIS A 58 14.18 6.80 -0.14
N ARG A 59 13.24 6.86 -1.11
CA ARG A 59 12.04 5.98 -1.18
C ARG A 59 12.33 4.50 -0.93
N LEU A 60 13.34 3.94 -1.62
CA LEU A 60 13.72 2.53 -1.47
C LEU A 60 14.22 2.20 -0.06
N ALA A 61 15.06 3.07 0.52
CA ALA A 61 15.60 2.87 1.86
C ALA A 61 14.49 3.01 2.92
N ALA A 62 13.60 3.99 2.75
CA ALA A 62 12.46 4.22 3.63
C ALA A 62 11.49 3.03 3.62
N ALA A 63 11.09 2.54 2.44
CA ALA A 63 10.18 1.39 2.32
C ALA A 63 10.78 0.12 2.96
N ARG A 64 12.07 -0.15 2.74
CA ARG A 64 12.78 -1.27 3.37
C ARG A 64 12.90 -1.12 4.88
N ARG A 65 13.14 0.10 5.38
CA ARG A 65 13.21 0.39 6.83
C ARG A 65 11.86 0.11 7.49
N CYS A 66 10.77 0.58 6.88
CA CYS A 66 9.42 0.31 7.36
C CYS A 66 9.10 -1.19 7.36
N ALA A 67 9.37 -1.89 6.24
CA ALA A 67 9.08 -3.31 6.15
C ALA A 67 9.77 -4.14 7.25
N ARG A 68 11.04 -3.84 7.54
CA ARG A 68 11.77 -4.49 8.64
C ARG A 68 11.30 -4.06 10.03
N MET A 69 11.04 -2.77 10.24
CA MET A 69 10.65 -2.23 11.54
C MET A 69 9.31 -2.80 12.00
N PHE A 70 8.38 -3.01 11.07
CA PHE A 70 7.03 -3.49 11.36
C PHE A 70 6.83 -4.99 11.10
N ASP A 71 7.87 -5.70 10.66
CA ASP A 71 7.78 -7.08 10.15
C ASP A 71 6.60 -7.29 9.19
N ALA A 72 6.45 -6.34 8.25
CA ALA A 72 5.28 -6.20 7.39
C ALA A 72 5.68 -5.84 5.96
N VAL A 73 4.77 -6.04 5.02
CA VAL A 73 4.95 -5.52 3.65
C VAL A 73 4.65 -4.03 3.65
N CYS A 74 5.58 -3.20 3.18
CA CYS A 74 5.40 -1.76 3.04
C CYS A 74 5.17 -1.39 1.56
N VAL A 75 4.02 -0.78 1.27
CA VAL A 75 3.63 -0.24 -0.04
C VAL A 75 3.78 1.27 -0.02
N LEU A 76 4.95 1.77 -0.41
CA LEU A 76 5.20 3.20 -0.48
C LEU A 76 4.58 3.78 -1.78
N LYS A 77 3.42 4.41 -1.62
CA LYS A 77 2.66 5.05 -2.72
C LYS A 77 3.48 6.16 -3.40
N GLY A 78 3.27 6.36 -4.69
CA GLY A 78 3.92 7.38 -5.53
C GLY A 78 3.92 7.00 -7.01
N ALA A 79 4.58 7.80 -7.85
CA ALA A 79 4.65 7.55 -9.30
C ALA A 79 5.15 6.13 -9.63
N ASP A 80 6.27 5.74 -9.01
CA ASP A 80 6.71 4.36 -8.91
C ASP A 80 6.38 3.85 -7.51
N THR A 81 5.36 2.99 -7.41
CA THR A 81 5.00 2.38 -6.13
C THR A 81 6.04 1.32 -5.79
N ILE A 82 6.64 1.42 -4.60
CA ILE A 82 7.64 0.47 -4.09
C ILE A 82 6.95 -0.44 -3.08
N VAL A 83 7.06 -1.74 -3.29
CA VAL A 83 6.55 -2.77 -2.39
C VAL A 83 7.74 -3.52 -1.79
N ALA A 84 7.98 -3.34 -0.49
CA ALA A 84 9.10 -3.95 0.22
C ALA A 84 8.60 -4.97 1.24
N GLY A 85 9.20 -6.17 1.25
CA GLY A 85 8.93 -7.22 2.23
C GLY A 85 9.89 -7.19 3.42
N PRO A 86 9.52 -7.78 4.56
CA PRO A 86 10.39 -7.85 5.74
C PRO A 86 11.64 -8.71 5.49
N ASP A 87 11.56 -9.66 4.56
CA ASP A 87 12.66 -10.50 4.07
C ASP A 87 13.68 -9.76 3.17
N GLY A 88 13.46 -8.47 2.89
CA GLY A 88 14.34 -7.63 2.09
C GLY A 88 14.06 -7.66 0.58
N ARG A 89 13.15 -8.51 0.10
CA ARG A 89 12.68 -8.48 -1.29
C ARG A 89 11.96 -7.15 -1.56
N VAL A 90 12.12 -6.64 -2.77
CA VAL A 90 11.47 -5.40 -3.22
C VAL A 90 10.97 -5.56 -4.63
N LEU A 91 9.74 -5.13 -4.87
CA LEU A 91 9.11 -5.02 -6.18
C LEU A 91 8.80 -3.54 -6.46
N VAL A 92 8.97 -3.13 -7.72
CA VAL A 92 8.66 -1.77 -8.18
C VAL A 92 7.57 -1.86 -9.23
N CYS A 93 6.45 -1.19 -8.99
CA CYS A 93 5.29 -1.18 -9.88
C CYS A 93 5.28 0.14 -10.68
N ALA A 94 5.78 0.09 -11.92
CA ALA A 94 6.03 1.26 -12.78
C ALA A 94 4.80 1.77 -13.56
N HIS A 95 3.58 1.52 -13.06
CA HIS A 95 2.33 1.80 -13.78
C HIS A 95 1.48 2.90 -13.13
N GLY A 96 2.07 3.89 -12.47
CA GLY A 96 1.30 4.96 -11.82
C GLY A 96 1.09 6.21 -12.69
N PRO A 97 0.09 6.27 -13.60
CA PRO A 97 -0.16 7.50 -14.32
C PRO A 97 -0.58 8.62 -13.35
N PRO A 98 -0.33 9.91 -13.68
CA PRO A 98 -0.66 11.03 -12.82
C PRO A 98 -2.12 11.08 -12.36
N GLY A 99 -3.05 10.52 -13.14
CA GLY A 99 -4.46 10.42 -12.79
C GLY A 99 -4.74 9.66 -11.48
N LEU A 100 -3.84 8.76 -11.06
CA LEU A 100 -3.96 8.08 -9.77
C LEU A 100 -3.72 8.98 -8.56
N ALA A 101 -3.13 10.17 -8.74
CA ALA A 101 -2.93 11.15 -7.68
C ALA A 101 -4.21 11.93 -7.35
N THR A 102 -5.35 11.24 -7.28
CA THR A 102 -6.66 11.76 -6.92
C THR A 102 -7.15 11.14 -5.62
N ALA A 103 -8.10 11.77 -4.94
CA ALA A 103 -8.65 11.25 -3.70
C ALA A 103 -9.36 9.90 -3.93
N GLY A 104 -9.19 8.97 -2.98
CA GLY A 104 -9.86 7.67 -2.96
C GLY A 104 -9.18 6.55 -3.74
N THR A 105 -8.18 6.80 -4.59
CA THR A 105 -7.43 5.72 -5.27
C THR A 105 -6.59 4.88 -4.30
N GLY A 106 -6.16 5.47 -3.18
CA GLY A 106 -5.57 4.75 -2.06
C GLY A 106 -6.54 3.73 -1.46
N ASP A 107 -7.81 4.10 -1.28
CA ASP A 107 -8.84 3.19 -0.74
C ASP A 107 -9.09 2.00 -1.68
N VAL A 108 -9.05 2.25 -3.01
CA VAL A 108 -9.14 1.20 -4.02
C VAL A 108 -7.95 0.24 -3.91
N LEU A 109 -6.72 0.76 -3.82
CA LEU A 109 -5.52 -0.05 -3.64
C LEU A 109 -5.62 -0.93 -2.38
N THR A 110 -6.05 -0.33 -1.26
CA THR A 110 -6.24 -1.02 0.02
C THR A 110 -7.26 -2.16 -0.10
N GLY A 111 -8.41 -1.90 -0.72
CA GLY A 111 -9.45 -2.90 -0.94
C GLY A 111 -9.01 -4.05 -1.86
N VAL A 112 -8.33 -3.74 -2.97
CA VAL A 112 -7.82 -4.77 -3.91
C VAL A 112 -6.73 -5.62 -3.24
N THR A 113 -5.84 -5.00 -2.47
CA THR A 113 -4.81 -5.71 -1.69
C THR A 113 -5.46 -6.68 -0.70
N ALA A 114 -6.45 -6.21 0.07
CA ALA A 114 -7.18 -7.04 1.02
C ALA A 114 -7.91 -8.21 0.32
N ALA A 115 -8.52 -7.98 -0.85
CA ALA A 115 -9.18 -9.01 -1.63
C ALA A 115 -8.21 -10.10 -2.12
N PHE A 116 -6.98 -9.74 -2.49
CA PHE A 116 -5.95 -10.71 -2.87
C PHE A 116 -5.40 -11.50 -1.67
N LEU A 117 -5.19 -10.84 -0.53
CA LEU A 117 -4.83 -11.52 0.71
C LEU A 117 -5.92 -12.52 1.14
N ALA A 118 -7.20 -12.13 1.04
CA ALA A 118 -8.32 -13.00 1.35
C ALA A 118 -8.40 -14.25 0.45
N LYS A 119 -7.82 -14.19 -0.75
CA LYS A 119 -7.66 -15.34 -1.67
C LYS A 119 -6.43 -16.20 -1.38
N GLY A 120 -5.69 -15.92 -0.30
CA GLY A 120 -4.51 -16.68 0.12
C GLY A 120 -3.24 -16.32 -0.65
N MET A 121 -3.22 -15.21 -1.38
CA MET A 121 -2.04 -14.79 -2.11
C MET A 121 -0.97 -14.26 -1.14
N PRO A 122 0.32 -14.59 -1.34
CA PRO A 122 1.41 -14.07 -0.51
C PRO A 122 1.41 -12.53 -0.47
N ALA A 123 1.69 -11.94 0.70
CA ALA A 123 1.41 -10.52 0.94
C ALA A 123 2.22 -9.55 0.06
N LEU A 124 3.48 -9.88 -0.24
CA LEU A 124 4.33 -9.06 -1.11
C LEU A 124 3.77 -9.03 -2.53
N GLU A 125 3.45 -10.21 -3.04
CA GLU A 125 2.85 -10.44 -4.36
C GLU A 125 1.44 -9.83 -4.44
N ALA A 126 0.64 -9.90 -3.37
CA ALA A 126 -0.67 -9.28 -3.26
C ALA A 126 -0.63 -7.77 -3.37
N ALA A 127 0.24 -7.13 -2.60
CA ALA A 127 0.44 -5.70 -2.66
C ALA A 127 0.93 -5.24 -4.04
N ALA A 128 1.91 -5.93 -4.62
CA ALA A 128 2.46 -5.59 -5.93
C ALA A 128 1.46 -5.81 -7.07
N ALA A 129 0.71 -6.92 -7.05
CA ALA A 129 -0.35 -7.18 -8.01
C ALA A 129 -1.46 -6.12 -7.91
N ALA A 130 -1.86 -5.73 -6.70
CA ALA A 130 -2.89 -4.71 -6.48
C ALA A 130 -2.44 -3.34 -7.02
N ALA A 131 -1.22 -2.91 -6.70
CA ALA A 131 -0.65 -1.66 -7.22
C ALA A 131 -0.55 -1.67 -8.75
N THR A 132 -0.11 -2.78 -9.32
CA THR A 132 -0.02 -2.96 -10.79
C THR A 132 -1.40 -2.91 -11.44
N ALA A 133 -2.38 -3.63 -10.89
CA ALA A 133 -3.75 -3.67 -11.42
C ALA A 133 -4.42 -2.29 -11.38
N CYS A 134 -4.26 -1.53 -10.28
CA CYS A 134 -4.76 -0.17 -10.19
C CYS A 134 -4.08 0.76 -11.23
N GLY A 135 -2.77 0.59 -11.41
CA GLY A 135 -1.98 1.31 -12.40
C GLY A 135 -2.40 1.05 -13.84
N VAL A 136 -2.57 -0.23 -14.20
CA VAL A 136 -3.08 -0.65 -15.50
C VAL A 136 -4.51 -0.16 -15.71
N ALA A 137 -5.39 -0.32 -14.72
CA ALA A 137 -6.76 0.18 -14.79
C ALA A 137 -6.83 1.68 -15.06
N ALA A 138 -6.03 2.48 -14.36
CA ALA A 138 -5.95 3.92 -14.61
C ALA A 138 -5.37 4.25 -16.00
N SER A 139 -4.40 3.46 -16.48
CA SER A 139 -3.82 3.64 -17.82
C SER A 139 -4.80 3.29 -18.95
N LEU A 140 -5.78 2.43 -18.69
CA LEU A 140 -6.86 2.11 -19.62
C LEU A 140 -7.94 3.20 -19.68
N ALA A 141 -7.94 4.15 -18.74
CA ALA A 141 -8.91 5.23 -18.74
C ALA A 141 -8.72 6.12 -19.98
N PRO A 142 -9.80 6.45 -20.72
CA PRO A 142 -9.71 7.23 -21.95
C PRO A 142 -9.20 8.66 -21.72
N GLN A 143 -9.31 9.16 -20.49
CA GLN A 143 -8.84 10.48 -20.07
C GLN A 143 -8.09 10.34 -18.75
N GLN A 144 -6.88 10.90 -18.70
CA GLN A 144 -6.04 10.88 -17.50
C GLN A 144 -6.33 12.07 -16.56
N ALA A 145 -6.78 13.19 -17.12
CA ALA A 145 -7.25 14.33 -16.36
C ALA A 145 -8.70 14.11 -15.92
N GLY A 146 -8.99 14.32 -14.62
CA GLY A 146 -10.33 14.14 -14.06
C GLY A 146 -10.70 12.70 -13.70
N LEU A 147 -9.74 11.77 -13.77
CA LEU A 147 -9.91 10.41 -13.27
C LEU A 147 -10.31 10.44 -11.79
N VAL A 148 -11.32 9.65 -11.44
CA VAL A 148 -11.77 9.45 -10.06
C VAL A 148 -11.64 7.98 -9.65
N ALA A 149 -11.67 7.70 -8.35
CA ALA A 149 -11.49 6.35 -7.81
C ALA A 149 -12.46 5.32 -8.41
N SER A 150 -13.71 5.70 -8.68
CA SER A 150 -14.71 4.81 -9.30
C SER A 150 -14.34 4.38 -10.72
N ASP A 151 -13.62 5.21 -11.47
CA ASP A 151 -13.17 4.84 -12.82
C ASP A 151 -12.16 3.70 -12.77
N VAL A 152 -11.25 3.74 -11.79
CA VAL A 152 -10.30 2.66 -11.52
C VAL A 152 -11.07 1.37 -11.21
N ILE A 153 -12.07 1.44 -10.32
CA ILE A 153 -12.90 0.29 -9.96
C ILE A 153 -13.58 -0.32 -11.19
N SER A 154 -14.17 0.52 -12.06
CA SER A 154 -14.84 0.07 -13.28
C SER A 154 -13.90 -0.60 -14.29
N LEU A 155 -12.61 -0.25 -14.26
CA LEU A 155 -11.60 -0.78 -15.19
C LEU A 155 -10.77 -1.95 -14.63
N LEU A 156 -10.83 -2.21 -13.31
CA LEU A 156 -10.13 -3.33 -12.68
C LEU A 156 -10.38 -4.70 -13.36
N PRO A 157 -11.61 -5.09 -13.75
CA PRO A 157 -11.84 -6.37 -14.42
C PRO A 157 -11.06 -6.51 -15.74
N ARG A 158 -10.88 -5.41 -16.48
CA ARG A 158 -10.10 -5.42 -17.73
C ARG A 158 -8.60 -5.43 -17.47
N ALA A 159 -8.15 -4.77 -16.39
CA ALA A 159 -6.75 -4.76 -15.99
C ALA A 159 -6.26 -6.12 -15.45
N LEU A 160 -7.19 -6.96 -14.98
CA LEU A 160 -6.92 -8.28 -14.40
C LEU A 160 -7.17 -9.46 -15.36
N ALA A 161 -7.62 -9.17 -16.59
CA ALA A 161 -7.91 -10.17 -17.63
C ALA A 161 -6.64 -10.61 -18.36
#